data_AF-A0A2V8A2B9-F1
#
_entry.id   AF-A0A2V8A2B9-F1
#
_cell.length_a   1.000
_cell.length_b   1.000
_cell.length_c   1.000
_cell.angle_alpha   90.00
_cell.angle_beta   90.00
_cell.angle_gamma   90.00
#
_symmetry.space_group_name_H-M   'P 1'
#
loop_
_entity.id
_entity.type
_entity.pdbx_description
1 polymer ?
#
loop_
_entity_poly.entity_id
_entity_poly.type
_entity_poly.pdbx_seq_one_letter_code
_entity_poly.pdbx_strand_id
1 'polypeptide(L)'
;MTKRLKTALATRGHTEALKDGTVKPRSFDFEFEDVPVIINAFRRMVRNLDFDICELAMTTYLCSRAYGKAFTAIPVFPMRAFHHGAIVYNTNAGVRTPKDLEGKRVGVNRGYTVTTGLWVRSILQHEHGVDLSKVTWVLHRTGQDARRARRVRRHRGGHRRAGGLAEREAAHREREGSRLRLAALARSLSDQSHGRRQKRRARRES
;
A
#
# COMPACT_ATOMS: atom_id res chain seq x y z
N MET A 1 -17.62 33.72 6.74
CA MET A 1 -16.35 32.97 6.64
C MET A 1 -16.62 31.64 5.96
N THR A 2 -15.81 31.30 4.96
CA THR A 2 -15.88 30.01 4.26
C THR A 2 -15.40 28.89 5.19
N LYS A 3 -16.12 27.77 5.27
CA LYS A 3 -15.75 26.65 6.17
C LYS A 3 -14.44 26.03 5.69
N ARG A 4 -13.46 25.84 6.59
CA ARG A 4 -12.22 25.09 6.27
C ARG A 4 -12.41 23.62 6.63
N LEU A 5 -12.08 22.72 5.70
CA LEU A 5 -12.20 21.27 5.87
C LEU A 5 -10.83 20.61 5.83
N LYS A 6 -10.49 19.89 6.90
CA LYS A 6 -9.24 19.18 7.02
C LYS A 6 -9.21 18.00 6.06
N THR A 7 -8.23 17.99 5.16
CA THR A 7 -8.26 17.15 3.97
C THR A 7 -6.97 16.35 3.76
N ALA A 8 -7.11 15.06 3.49
CA ALA A 8 -6.01 14.20 3.05
C ALA A 8 -6.28 13.62 1.66
N LEU A 9 -5.42 13.96 0.71
CA LEU A 9 -5.47 13.52 -0.69
C LEU A 9 -4.04 13.34 -1.18
N ALA A 10 -3.73 12.29 -1.94
CA ALA A 10 -2.38 12.19 -2.52
C ALA A 10 -2.21 13.21 -3.66
N THR A 11 -1.01 13.78 -3.80
CA THR A 11 -0.69 14.68 -4.92
C THR A 11 -0.47 13.87 -6.18
N ARG A 12 -1.26 14.14 -7.22
CA ARG A 12 -1.22 13.55 -8.56
C ARG A 12 -1.55 14.65 -9.57
N GLY A 13 -1.23 14.45 -10.85
CA GLY A 13 -1.48 15.49 -11.86
C GLY A 13 -2.92 16.01 -11.93
N HIS A 14 -3.92 15.21 -11.58
CA HIS A 14 -5.34 15.63 -11.55
C HIS A 14 -5.85 16.08 -10.17
N THR A 15 -5.05 15.98 -9.11
CA THR A 15 -5.38 16.51 -7.77
C THR A 15 -4.51 17.70 -7.37
N GLU A 16 -3.45 17.98 -8.12
CA GLU A 16 -2.50 19.08 -7.90
C GLU A 16 -3.18 20.45 -7.94
N ALA A 17 -4.04 20.68 -8.95
CA ALA A 17 -4.80 21.92 -9.10
C ALA A 17 -5.73 22.24 -7.90
N LEU A 18 -6.15 21.22 -7.13
CA LEU A 18 -6.89 21.44 -5.88
C LEU A 18 -5.97 21.87 -4.75
N LYS A 19 -4.74 21.32 -4.71
CA LYS A 19 -3.76 21.57 -3.65
C LYS A 19 -3.04 22.90 -3.79
N ASP A 20 -2.72 23.32 -5.02
CA ASP A 20 -2.11 24.63 -5.29
C ASP A 20 -3.14 25.77 -5.31
N GLY A 21 -4.44 25.44 -5.26
CA GLY A 21 -5.53 26.41 -5.21
C GLY A 21 -5.94 26.97 -6.58
N THR A 22 -5.43 26.43 -7.69
CA THR A 22 -5.89 26.78 -9.05
C THR A 22 -7.38 26.48 -9.23
N VAL A 23 -7.85 25.38 -8.64
CA VAL A 23 -9.26 24.98 -8.59
C VAL A 23 -9.73 25.00 -7.14
N LYS A 24 -10.79 25.77 -6.87
CA LYS A 24 -11.37 25.91 -5.52
C LYS A 24 -12.87 25.60 -5.52
N PRO A 25 -13.38 24.97 -4.44
CA PRO A 25 -14.82 24.88 -4.22
C PRO A 25 -15.42 26.27 -3.99
N ARG A 26 -16.70 26.46 -4.33
CA ARG A 26 -17.39 27.74 -4.07
C ARG A 26 -17.78 27.95 -2.60
N SER A 27 -17.94 26.86 -1.84
CA SER A 27 -18.62 26.87 -0.53
C SER A 27 -17.72 26.52 0.67
N PHE A 28 -16.52 26.02 0.44
CA PHE A 28 -15.57 25.64 1.49
C PHE A 28 -14.14 25.75 0.97
N ASP A 29 -13.19 25.83 1.90
CA ASP A 29 -11.76 25.80 1.63
C ASP A 29 -11.14 24.48 2.09
N PHE A 30 -10.16 23.99 1.35
CA PHE A 30 -9.38 22.84 1.76
C PHE A 30 -8.26 23.24 2.72
N GLU A 31 -8.11 22.50 3.81
CA GLU A 31 -6.94 22.53 4.67
C GLU A 31 -6.19 21.20 4.47
N PHE A 32 -5.27 21.17 3.50
CA PHE A 32 -4.55 19.94 3.16
C PHE A 32 -3.49 19.60 4.19
N GLU A 33 -3.51 18.36 4.66
CA GLU A 33 -2.40 17.77 5.41
C GLU A 33 -1.52 16.95 4.46
N ASP A 34 -0.21 17.24 4.42
CA ASP A 34 0.71 16.45 3.62
C ASP A 34 1.01 15.11 4.30
N VAL A 35 0.55 14.04 3.66
CA VAL A 35 0.79 12.67 4.11
C VAL A 35 1.51 11.92 2.99
N PRO A 36 2.86 11.87 3.02
CA PRO A 36 3.67 11.32 1.91
C PRO A 36 3.31 9.88 1.52
N VAL A 37 2.81 9.09 2.47
CA VAL A 37 2.29 7.75 2.22
C VAL A 37 0.80 7.75 2.54
N ILE A 38 -0.03 7.95 1.52
CA ILE A 38 -1.48 8.16 1.68
C ILE A 38 -2.21 7.07 2.49
N ILE A 39 -1.68 5.83 2.49
CA ILE A 39 -2.21 4.71 3.29
C ILE A 39 -2.18 5.03 4.80
N ASN A 40 -1.29 5.90 5.26
CA ASN A 40 -1.29 6.37 6.65
C ASN A 40 -2.49 7.26 6.95
N ALA A 41 -2.91 8.11 6.00
CA ALA A 41 -4.16 8.87 6.13
C ALA A 41 -5.37 7.94 6.18
N PHE A 42 -5.40 6.88 5.37
CA PHE A 42 -6.50 5.90 5.40
C PHE A 42 -6.67 5.28 6.79
N ARG A 43 -5.56 4.89 7.43
CA ARG A 43 -5.59 4.30 8.78
C ARG A 43 -6.12 5.29 9.81
N ARG A 44 -5.69 6.55 9.73
CA ARG A 44 -6.12 7.64 10.61
C ARG A 44 -7.60 7.94 10.44
N MET A 45 -8.08 8.06 9.21
CA MET A 45 -9.50 8.24 8.91
C MET A 45 -10.35 7.11 9.48
N VAL A 46 -10.00 5.85 9.20
CA VAL A 46 -10.81 4.70 9.63
C VAL A 46 -10.80 4.51 11.16
N ARG A 47 -9.68 4.79 11.83
CA ARG A 47 -9.55 4.56 13.27
C ARG A 47 -10.16 5.71 14.07
N ASN A 48 -9.89 6.94 13.65
CA ASN A 48 -10.04 8.12 14.50
C ASN A 48 -10.86 9.25 13.86
N LEU A 49 -11.28 9.12 12.58
CA LEU A 49 -11.99 10.19 11.85
C LEU A 49 -11.18 11.50 11.77
N ASP A 50 -9.86 11.39 11.62
CA ASP A 50 -8.91 12.52 11.66
C ASP A 50 -9.11 13.61 10.58
N PHE A 51 -9.96 13.39 9.58
CA PHE A 51 -10.14 14.25 8.41
C PHE A 51 -11.63 14.43 8.07
N ASP A 52 -12.00 15.63 7.63
CA ASP A 52 -13.33 15.89 7.07
C ASP A 52 -13.45 15.30 5.66
N ILE A 53 -12.37 15.38 4.87
CA ILE A 53 -12.28 14.82 3.51
C ILE A 53 -11.04 13.93 3.44
N CYS A 54 -11.21 12.66 3.12
CA CYS A 54 -10.10 11.72 3.01
C CYS A 54 -10.22 10.87 1.75
N GLU A 55 -9.15 10.82 0.96
CA GLU A 55 -8.97 9.75 0.00
C GLU A 55 -8.96 8.41 0.73
N LEU A 56 -9.60 7.38 0.18
CA LEU A 56 -9.58 6.03 0.72
C LEU A 56 -9.47 4.99 -0.38
N ALA A 57 -8.78 3.89 -0.09
CA ALA A 57 -8.86 2.69 -0.92
C ALA A 57 -10.29 2.12 -0.87
N MET A 58 -10.82 1.70 -2.03
CA MET A 58 -12.20 1.22 -2.16
C MET A 58 -12.53 0.10 -1.16
N THR A 59 -11.66 -0.90 -1.00
CA THR A 59 -11.90 -2.00 -0.05
C THR A 59 -11.84 -1.53 1.40
N THR A 60 -11.02 -0.53 1.71
CA THR A 60 -10.98 0.10 3.03
C THR A 60 -12.30 0.82 3.33
N TYR A 61 -12.86 1.54 2.36
CA TYR A 61 -14.19 2.16 2.52
C TYR A 61 -15.28 1.11 2.73
N LEU A 62 -15.34 0.05 1.91
CA LEU A 62 -16.37 -1.00 2.04
C LEU A 62 -16.31 -1.69 3.40
N CYS A 63 -15.12 -2.05 3.88
CA CYS A 63 -14.97 -2.57 5.23
C CYS A 63 -15.44 -1.55 6.27
N SER A 64 -15.02 -0.29 6.16
CA SER A 64 -15.38 0.76 7.13
C SER A 64 -16.90 0.99 7.20
N ARG A 65 -17.59 0.94 6.06
CA ARG A 65 -19.05 1.00 5.97
C ARG A 65 -19.71 -0.19 6.64
N ALA A 66 -19.20 -1.41 6.42
CA ALA A 66 -19.70 -2.62 7.08
C ALA A 66 -19.52 -2.56 8.61
N TYR A 67 -18.50 -1.86 9.11
CA TYR A 67 -18.26 -1.60 10.53
C TYR A 67 -18.92 -0.30 11.05
N GLY A 68 -19.83 0.32 10.29
CA GLY A 68 -20.61 1.47 10.77
C GLY A 68 -19.80 2.74 11.04
N LYS A 69 -18.67 2.95 10.35
CA LYS A 69 -17.88 4.19 10.51
C LYS A 69 -18.67 5.41 10.02
N ALA A 70 -18.60 6.50 10.77
CA ALA A 70 -19.39 7.73 10.57
C ALA A 70 -18.84 8.63 9.46
N PHE A 71 -18.65 8.07 8.26
CA PHE A 71 -18.34 8.83 7.05
C PHE A 71 -18.89 8.10 5.82
N THR A 72 -19.10 8.84 4.74
CA THR A 72 -19.56 8.27 3.46
C THR A 72 -18.59 8.63 2.33
N ALA A 73 -18.66 7.86 1.24
CA ALA A 73 -17.90 8.14 0.03
C ALA A 73 -18.75 8.93 -0.96
N ILE A 74 -18.08 9.75 -1.76
CA ILE A 74 -18.64 10.36 -2.97
C ILE A 74 -18.16 9.58 -4.19
N PRO A 75 -18.87 9.62 -5.35
CA PRO A 75 -18.52 8.86 -6.54
C PRO A 75 -17.35 9.50 -7.32
N VAL A 76 -16.24 9.78 -6.63
CA VAL A 76 -15.02 10.33 -7.20
C VAL A 76 -13.90 9.32 -6.97
N PHE A 77 -13.20 8.94 -8.05
CA PHE A 77 -12.16 7.91 -8.03
C PHE A 77 -10.81 8.52 -8.45
N PRO A 78 -10.03 9.10 -7.52
CA PRO A 78 -8.74 9.75 -7.83
C PRO A 78 -7.65 8.79 -8.31
N MET A 79 -7.86 7.47 -8.22
CA MET A 79 -6.88 6.51 -8.69
C MET A 79 -7.58 5.35 -9.36
N ARG A 80 -7.11 5.02 -10.56
CA ARG A 80 -7.49 3.82 -11.33
C ARG A 80 -6.22 3.13 -11.78
N ALA A 81 -6.23 1.80 -11.75
CA ALA A 81 -5.08 0.99 -12.15
C ALA A 81 -5.55 -0.33 -12.75
N PHE A 82 -4.78 -0.85 -13.71
CA PHE A 82 -4.96 -2.21 -14.21
C PHE A 82 -4.25 -3.20 -13.30
N HIS A 83 -4.98 -4.16 -12.74
CA HIS A 83 -4.48 -5.05 -11.70
C HIS A 83 -3.84 -6.36 -12.23
N HIS A 84 -3.93 -6.64 -13.53
CA HIS A 84 -3.36 -7.83 -14.17
C HIS A 84 -1.86 -8.02 -13.87
N GLY A 85 -1.08 -6.93 -13.82
CA GLY A 85 0.36 -6.98 -13.55
C GLY A 85 0.75 -7.19 -12.09
N ALA A 86 -0.20 -7.34 -11.17
CA ALA A 86 0.06 -7.47 -9.75
C ALA A 86 0.39 -8.91 -9.30
N ILE A 87 0.11 -9.91 -10.15
CA ILE A 87 0.48 -11.30 -9.89
C ILE A 87 1.94 -11.50 -10.28
N VAL A 88 2.73 -12.04 -9.35
CA VAL A 88 4.09 -12.48 -9.62
C VAL A 88 4.24 -13.91 -9.11
N TYR A 89 4.95 -14.73 -9.86
CA TYR A 89 5.17 -16.13 -9.52
C TYR A 89 6.63 -16.51 -9.78
N ASN A 90 7.07 -17.61 -9.15
CA ASN A 90 8.35 -18.23 -9.45
C ASN A 90 8.18 -19.09 -10.70
N THR A 91 9.00 -18.88 -11.74
CA THR A 91 8.95 -19.65 -12.99
C THR A 91 9.17 -21.14 -12.78
N ASN A 92 9.85 -21.52 -11.69
CA ASN A 92 10.11 -22.90 -11.33
C ASN A 92 8.97 -23.51 -10.49
N ALA A 93 7.87 -22.79 -10.23
CA ALA A 93 6.73 -23.29 -9.46
C ALA A 93 5.79 -24.23 -10.25
N GLY A 94 6.12 -24.48 -11.53
CA GLY A 94 5.31 -25.30 -12.42
C GLY A 94 3.94 -24.70 -12.73
N VAL A 95 3.80 -23.37 -12.65
CA VAL A 95 2.57 -22.64 -13.02
C VAL A 95 2.68 -22.22 -14.48
N ARG A 96 1.81 -22.74 -15.32
CA ARG A 96 1.69 -22.44 -16.76
C ARG A 96 0.41 -21.66 -17.06
N THR A 97 -0.66 -21.95 -16.33
CA THR A 97 -1.96 -21.28 -16.45
C THR A 97 -2.43 -20.77 -15.08
N PRO A 98 -3.35 -19.78 -15.05
CA PRO A 98 -3.95 -19.34 -13.79
C PRO A 98 -4.67 -20.46 -13.02
N LYS A 99 -5.21 -21.48 -13.73
CA LYS A 99 -5.90 -22.62 -13.13
C LYS A 99 -4.99 -23.50 -12.29
N ASP A 100 -3.70 -23.53 -12.63
CA ASP A 100 -2.68 -24.24 -11.86
C ASP A 100 -2.47 -23.67 -10.45
N LEU A 101 -3.09 -22.52 -10.12
CA LEU A 101 -3.06 -21.99 -8.75
C LEU A 101 -3.93 -22.79 -7.78
N GLU A 102 -4.91 -23.56 -8.27
CA GLU A 102 -5.70 -24.46 -7.43
C GLU A 102 -4.80 -25.51 -6.75
N GLY A 103 -4.99 -25.71 -5.45
CA GLY A 103 -4.14 -26.57 -4.62
C GLY A 103 -2.80 -25.96 -4.22
N LYS A 104 -2.45 -24.74 -4.69
CA LYS A 104 -1.19 -24.06 -4.33
C LYS A 104 -1.37 -23.02 -3.23
N ARG A 105 -0.24 -22.65 -2.62
CA ARG A 105 -0.15 -21.55 -1.65
C ARG A 105 0.19 -20.25 -2.36
N VAL A 106 -0.66 -19.23 -2.22
CA VAL A 106 -0.47 -17.91 -2.85
C VAL A 106 -0.33 -16.84 -1.79
N GLY A 107 0.77 -16.09 -1.85
CA GLY A 107 1.07 -15.01 -0.93
C GLY A 107 0.26 -13.75 -1.22
N VAL A 108 -0.39 -13.18 -0.21
CA VAL A 108 -1.01 -11.85 -0.27
C VAL A 108 -0.12 -10.81 0.41
N ASN A 109 0.09 -9.68 -0.25
CA ASN A 109 0.90 -8.59 0.27
C ASN A 109 0.05 -7.66 1.15
N ARG A 110 0.55 -7.28 2.34
CA ARG A 110 -0.08 -6.38 3.34
C ARG A 110 -1.43 -6.81 3.93
N GLY A 111 -2.13 -7.77 3.35
CA GLY A 111 -3.40 -8.27 3.87
C GLY A 111 -4.29 -8.88 2.79
N TYR A 112 -5.28 -9.65 3.21
CA TYR A 112 -6.25 -10.26 2.30
C TYR A 112 -7.16 -9.21 1.65
N THR A 113 -7.55 -8.17 2.40
CA THR A 113 -8.52 -7.14 1.99
C THR A 113 -7.92 -5.99 1.17
N VAL A 114 -6.66 -6.09 0.74
CA VAL A 114 -6.02 -5.06 -0.09
C VAL A 114 -6.70 -4.99 -1.46
N THR A 115 -7.02 -3.78 -1.93
CA THR A 115 -7.80 -3.55 -3.17
C THR A 115 -7.21 -4.26 -4.38
N THR A 116 -5.90 -4.15 -4.62
CA THR A 116 -5.22 -4.87 -5.70
C THR A 116 -5.38 -6.39 -5.59
N GLY A 117 -5.27 -6.94 -4.37
CA GLY A 117 -5.43 -8.38 -4.15
C GLY A 117 -6.86 -8.85 -4.42
N LEU A 118 -7.85 -8.02 -4.10
CA LEU A 118 -9.26 -8.31 -4.41
C LEU A 118 -9.50 -8.32 -5.92
N TRP A 119 -9.01 -7.32 -6.65
CA TRP A 119 -9.12 -7.29 -8.12
C TRP A 119 -8.43 -8.47 -8.78
N VAL A 120 -7.21 -8.81 -8.34
CA VAL A 120 -6.49 -10.00 -8.82
C VAL A 120 -7.32 -11.27 -8.65
N ARG A 121 -7.92 -11.47 -7.47
CA ARG A 121 -8.75 -12.64 -7.21
C ARG A 121 -10.02 -12.65 -8.07
N SER A 122 -10.64 -11.48 -8.27
CA SER A 122 -11.78 -11.33 -9.16
C SER A 122 -11.43 -11.72 -10.61
N ILE A 123 -10.31 -11.23 -11.15
CA ILE A 123 -9.82 -11.61 -12.49
C ILE A 123 -9.57 -13.13 -12.56
N LEU A 124 -8.86 -13.70 -11.57
CA LEU A 124 -8.59 -15.14 -11.52
C LEU A 124 -9.90 -15.95 -11.54
N GLN A 125 -10.89 -15.55 -10.76
CA GLN A 125 -12.16 -16.27 -10.65
C GLN A 125 -13.02 -16.12 -11.91
N HIS A 126 -13.26 -14.89 -12.35
CA HIS A 126 -14.26 -14.60 -13.37
C HIS A 126 -13.72 -14.76 -14.80
N GLU A 127 -12.46 -14.42 -15.05
CA GLU A 127 -11.88 -14.49 -16.41
C GLU A 127 -11.13 -15.79 -16.67
N HIS A 128 -10.57 -16.41 -15.62
CA HIS A 128 -9.78 -17.64 -15.74
C HIS A 128 -10.42 -18.85 -15.04
N GLY A 129 -11.62 -18.68 -14.48
CA GLY A 129 -12.38 -19.76 -13.87
C GLY A 129 -11.72 -20.38 -12.64
N VAL A 130 -10.74 -19.72 -12.01
CA VAL A 130 -10.04 -20.27 -10.84
C VAL A 130 -10.98 -20.36 -9.64
N ASP A 131 -11.07 -21.54 -9.06
CA ASP A 131 -11.76 -21.75 -7.79
C ASP A 131 -10.89 -21.26 -6.64
N LEU A 132 -11.18 -20.04 -6.17
CA LEU A 132 -10.43 -19.39 -5.10
C LEU A 132 -10.47 -20.17 -3.77
N SER A 133 -11.45 -21.06 -3.57
CA SER A 133 -11.56 -21.89 -2.36
C SER A 133 -10.51 -23.00 -2.33
N LYS A 134 -10.05 -23.45 -3.50
CA LYS A 134 -8.97 -24.43 -3.63
C LYS A 134 -7.59 -23.82 -3.49
N VAL A 135 -7.48 -22.50 -3.37
CA VAL A 135 -6.20 -21.79 -3.21
C VAL A 135 -5.96 -21.50 -1.73
N THR A 136 -4.79 -21.87 -1.21
CA THR A 136 -4.40 -21.51 0.15
C THR A 136 -3.77 -20.11 0.17
N TRP A 137 -4.54 -19.11 0.59
CA TRP A 137 -4.06 -17.73 0.70
C TRP A 137 -3.25 -17.53 1.98
N VAL A 138 -1.97 -17.14 1.83
CA VAL A 138 -1.07 -16.94 2.97
C VAL A 138 -0.65 -15.49 3.07
N LEU A 139 -0.71 -14.91 4.27
CA LEU A 139 -0.19 -13.57 4.51
C LEU A 139 1.34 -13.59 4.36
N HIS A 140 1.88 -12.68 3.56
CA HIS A 140 3.34 -12.50 3.50
C HIS A 140 3.85 -11.96 4.86
N ARG A 141 4.44 -12.84 5.68
CA ARG A 141 5.15 -12.45 6.91
C ARG A 141 6.59 -12.08 6.57
N THR A 142 6.92 -10.80 6.67
CA THR A 142 8.30 -10.31 6.65
C THR A 142 9.03 -10.84 7.88
N GLY A 143 9.69 -12.00 7.78
CA GLY A 143 10.50 -12.57 8.84
C GLY A 143 11.03 -13.97 8.55
N GLN A 144 10.21 -14.86 7.98
CA GLN A 144 10.60 -16.26 7.73
C GLN A 144 10.81 -16.60 6.24
N ASP A 145 10.16 -15.88 5.31
CA ASP A 145 10.18 -16.24 3.88
C ASP A 145 11.15 -15.40 3.02
N ALA A 146 11.86 -14.43 3.62
CA ALA A 146 12.75 -13.51 2.89
C ALA A 146 13.92 -14.21 2.16
N ARG A 147 14.30 -15.42 2.58
CA ARG A 147 15.39 -16.19 1.94
C ARG A 147 15.02 -16.78 0.57
N ARG A 148 13.73 -16.94 0.24
CA ARG A 148 13.27 -17.52 -1.05
C ARG A 148 12.92 -16.49 -2.14
N ALA A 149 12.71 -15.22 -1.78
CA ALA A 149 12.19 -14.21 -2.71
C ALA A 149 13.21 -13.64 -3.73
N ARG A 150 14.49 -14.05 -3.69
CA ARG A 150 15.55 -13.50 -4.58
C ARG A 150 15.46 -13.92 -6.05
N ARG A 151 14.53 -14.80 -6.45
CA ARG A 151 14.37 -15.30 -7.84
C ARG A 151 12.98 -15.04 -8.45
N VAL A 152 12.35 -13.90 -8.14
CA VAL A 152 11.07 -13.52 -8.75
C VAL A 152 11.31 -12.57 -9.92
N ARG A 153 11.07 -13.01 -11.17
CA ARG A 153 11.04 -12.12 -12.35
C ARG A 153 9.60 -11.76 -12.69
N ARG A 154 9.37 -10.49 -13.06
CA ARG A 154 8.09 -10.04 -13.64
C ARG A 154 8.00 -10.52 -15.09
N HIS A 155 6.92 -11.19 -15.46
CA HIS A 155 6.64 -11.47 -16.86
C HIS A 155 6.31 -10.15 -17.57
N ARG A 156 7.14 -9.73 -18.54
CA ARG A 156 6.83 -8.60 -19.41
C ARG A 156 6.00 -9.11 -20.57
N GLY A 157 4.67 -9.00 -20.48
CA GLY A 157 3.80 -9.05 -21.64
C GLY A 157 4.15 -7.89 -22.58
N GLY A 158 4.38 -8.20 -23.85
CA GLY A 158 4.88 -7.26 -24.86
C GLY A 158 3.86 -6.20 -25.24
N HIS A 159 3.85 -5.07 -24.54
CA HIS A 159 3.35 -3.81 -25.08
C HIS A 159 4.35 -2.70 -24.78
N ARG A 160 5.06 -2.26 -25.82
CA ARG A 160 5.81 -1.01 -25.80
C ARG A 160 4.79 0.14 -25.84
N ARG A 161 4.60 0.84 -24.73
CA ARG A 161 4.15 2.23 -24.74
C ARG A 161 5.02 3.05 -23.80
N ALA A 162 5.51 4.17 -24.33
CA ALA A 162 6.30 5.15 -23.63
C ALA A 162 5.43 5.81 -22.53
N GLY A 163 5.92 5.78 -21.29
CA GLY A 163 5.22 6.37 -20.15
C GLY A 163 5.76 5.94 -18.77
N GLY A 164 6.95 5.33 -18.71
CA GLY A 164 7.40 4.60 -17.52
C GLY A 164 8.60 5.16 -16.78
N LEU A 165 9.21 6.28 -17.19
CA LEU A 165 10.40 6.80 -16.49
C LEU A 165 10.05 7.42 -15.13
N ALA A 166 9.04 8.29 -15.08
CA ALA A 166 8.63 8.95 -13.83
C ALA A 166 8.13 7.96 -12.76
N GLU A 167 7.35 6.94 -13.14
CA GLU A 167 6.87 5.92 -12.20
C GLU A 167 7.97 4.98 -11.73
N ARG A 168 8.97 4.71 -12.58
CA ARG A 168 10.13 3.89 -12.20
C ARG A 168 11.07 4.64 -11.27
N GLU A 169 11.25 5.94 -11.48
CA GLU A 169 12.00 6.81 -10.58
C GLU A 169 11.29 6.97 -9.23
N ALA A 170 9.97 7.16 -9.22
CA ALA A 170 9.20 7.23 -7.98
C ALA A 170 9.31 5.92 -7.16
N ALA A 171 9.16 4.77 -7.83
CA ALA A 171 9.30 3.47 -7.18
C ALA A 171 10.76 3.14 -6.79
N HIS A 172 11.75 3.76 -7.41
CA HIS A 172 13.15 3.64 -7.03
C HIS A 172 13.47 4.51 -5.80
N ARG A 173 13.03 5.78 -5.81
CA ARG A 173 13.17 6.72 -4.69
C ARG A 173 12.45 6.23 -3.43
N GLU A 174 11.28 5.60 -3.57
CA GLU A 174 10.54 5.00 -2.44
C GLU A 174 11.29 3.81 -1.82
N ARG A 175 11.97 3.00 -2.65
CA ARG A 175 12.79 1.86 -2.20
C ARG A 175 14.07 2.29 -1.50
N GLU A 176 14.75 3.30 -2.05
CA GLU A 176 15.97 3.86 -1.44
C GLU A 176 15.65 4.63 -0.15
N GLY A 177 14.57 5.41 -0.12
CA GLY A 177 14.09 6.09 1.09
C GLY A 177 13.70 5.12 2.21
N SER A 178 13.08 3.99 1.87
CA SER A 178 12.73 2.94 2.84
C SER A 178 13.96 2.22 3.39
N ARG A 179 14.99 2.01 2.56
CA ARG A 179 16.27 1.43 2.98
C ARG A 179 17.04 2.34 3.94
N LEU A 180 17.09 3.64 3.64
CA LEU A 180 17.77 4.62 4.49
C LEU A 180 17.10 4.76 5.86
N ARG A 181 15.76 4.74 5.91
CA ARG A 181 14.99 4.77 7.17
C ARG A 181 15.19 3.52 8.02
N LEU A 182 15.25 2.34 7.41
CA LEU A 182 15.55 1.09 8.11
C LEU A 182 16.99 1.05 8.63
N ALA A 183 17.96 1.57 7.86
CA ALA A 183 19.35 1.68 8.29
C ALA A 183 19.53 2.70 9.44
N ALA A 184 18.75 3.79 9.45
CA ALA A 184 18.75 4.75 10.56
C ALA A 184 18.13 4.16 11.84
N LEU A 185 17.03 3.42 11.71
CA LEU A 185 16.39 2.75 12.85
C LEU A 185 17.29 1.66 13.45
N ALA A 186 17.97 0.87 12.61
CA ALA A 186 18.92 -0.15 13.07
C ALA A 186 20.11 0.45 13.85
N ARG A 187 20.64 1.60 13.40
CA ARG A 187 21.71 2.33 14.10
C ARG A 187 21.25 2.93 15.44
N SER A 188 20.05 3.49 15.47
CA SER A 188 19.47 4.00 16.72
C SER A 188 19.27 2.90 17.77
N LEU A 189 18.86 1.70 17.36
CA LEU A 189 18.69 0.55 18.25
C LEU A 189 20.03 -0.05 18.71
N SER A 190 21.08 -0.03 17.87
CA SER A 190 22.42 -0.44 18.28
C SER A 190 23.03 0.51 19.32
N ASP A 191 22.82 1.83 19.17
CA ASP A 191 23.34 2.82 20.13
C ASP A 191 22.62 2.76 21.49
N GLN A 192 21.30 2.56 21.48
CA GLN A 192 20.52 2.38 22.71
C GLN A 192 20.92 1.08 23.46
N SER A 193 21.27 0.02 22.75
CA SER A 193 21.74 -1.23 23.37
C SER A 193 23.14 -1.12 23.97
N HIS A 194 24.05 -0.37 23.33
CA HIS A 194 25.38 -0.08 23.86
C HIS A 194 25.31 0.80 25.12
N GLY A 195 24.49 1.86 25.10
CA GLY A 195 24.29 2.73 26.27
C GLY A 195 23.67 2.00 27.48
N ARG A 196 22.75 1.05 27.24
CA ARG A 196 22.18 0.20 28.31
C ARG A 196 23.19 -0.81 28.88
N ARG A 197 24.12 -1.32 28.08
CA ARG A 197 25.20 -2.20 28.56
C ARG A 197 26.22 -1.46 29.42
N GLN A 198 26.63 -0.25 29.03
CA GLN A 198 27.55 0.57 29.83
C GLN A 198 26.93 0.99 31.17
N LYS A 199 25.67 1.44 31.20
CA LYS A 199 24.96 1.76 32.45
C LYS A 199 24.78 0.57 33.39
N ARG A 200 24.64 -0.66 32.86
CA ARG A 200 24.56 -1.89 33.66
C ARG A 200 25.91 -2.33 34.22
N ARG A 201 27.02 -2.01 33.55
CA ARG A 201 28.38 -2.30 34.02
C ARG A 201 28.80 -1.33 35.13
N ALA A 202 28.54 -0.04 34.97
CA ALA A 202 28.82 0.97 35.99
C ALA A 202 28.05 0.74 37.31
N ARG A 203 26.84 0.16 37.26
CA ARG A 203 26.05 -0.20 38.46
C ARG A 203 26.50 -1.48 39.18
N ARG A 204 27.45 -2.24 38.62
CA ARG A 204 28.02 -3.44 39.25
C ARG A 204 29.40 -3.20 39.86
N GLU A 205 29.99 -2.04 39.62
CA GLU A 205 31.32 -1.63 40.09
C GLU A 205 31.22 -0.52 41.17
N SER A 206 30.01 -0.27 41.70
CA SER A 206 29.70 0.60 42.86
C SER A 206 28.91 -0.20 43.88
#